data_AF-D7CPB9-F1
#
_entry.id   AF-D7CPB9-F1
#
_cell.length_a   1.000
_cell.length_b   1.000
_cell.length_c   1.000
_cell.angle_alpha   90.00
_cell.angle_beta   90.00
_cell.angle_gamma   90.00
#
_symmetry.space_group_name_H-M   'P 1'
#
loop_
_entity.id
_entity.type
_entity.pdbx_description
1 polymer ?
#
loop_
_entity_poly.entity_id
_entity_poly.type
_entity_poly.pdbx_seq_one_letter_code
_entity_poly.pdbx_strand_id
1 'polypeptide(L)' 'MDYKVVEVKDRPYVDTRLGRGRLFRILGDRVHVEFDYMYLVELRVSDVDLSGIETEVSNERHLEGTTSDRKSC' A
#
# COMPACT_ATOMS: atom_id res chain seq x y z
N MET A 1 -10.52 4.00 -13.90
CA MET A 1 -9.09 3.78 -13.65
C MET A 1 -9.00 2.77 -12.52
N ASP A 2 -8.94 1.49 -12.89
CA ASP A 2 -8.80 0.38 -11.97
C ASP A 2 -7.34 0.31 -11.49
N TYR A 3 -7.08 0.68 -10.24
CA TYR A 3 -5.75 0.56 -9.65
C TYR A 3 -5.66 -0.75 -8.87
N LYS A 4 -4.56 -1.48 -9.09
CA LYS A 4 -4.25 -2.70 -8.33
C LYS A 4 -3.65 -2.31 -6.99
N VAL A 5 -4.27 -2.75 -5.91
CA VAL A 5 -3.72 -2.68 -4.56
C VAL A 5 -2.90 -3.94 -4.34
N VAL A 6 -1.66 -3.80 -3.87
CA VAL A 6 -0.84 -4.94 -3.46
C VAL A 6 -0.65 -4.84 -1.95
N GLU A 7 -1.27 -5.76 -1.21
CA GLU A 7 -1.02 -5.94 0.22
C GLU A 7 0.25 -6.78 0.42
N VAL A 8 1.16 -6.28 1.25
CA VAL A 8 2.41 -6.96 1.54
C VAL A 8 2.35 -7.53 2.95
N LYS A 9 2.20 -8.87 3.06
CA LYS A 9 1.94 -9.59 4.32
C LYS A 9 2.93 -9.27 5.44
N ASP A 10 4.21 -9.18 5.11
CA ASP A 10 5.29 -9.02 6.11
C ASP A 10 5.81 -7.59 6.28
N ARG A 11 5.16 -6.60 5.65
CA ARG A 11 5.57 -5.17 5.66
C ARG A 11 7.10 -4.99 5.69
N PRO A 12 7.81 -5.50 4.66
CA PRO A 12 9.25 -5.58 4.65
C PRO A 12 9.87 -4.21 4.78
N TYR A 13 11.08 -4.17 5.33
CA TYR A 13 11.86 -2.95 5.33
C TYR A 13 12.33 -2.64 3.91
N VAL A 14 12.17 -1.38 3.52
CA VAL A 14 12.60 -0.83 2.24
C VAL A 14 13.53 0.35 2.48
N ASP A 15 14.54 0.46 1.64
CA ASP A 15 15.42 1.61 1.64
C ASP A 15 14.90 2.64 0.64
N THR A 16 14.90 3.90 1.09
CA THR A 16 14.46 5.04 0.31
C THR A 16 15.47 6.17 0.46
N ARG A 17 15.37 7.21 -0.36
CA ARG A 17 16.14 8.45 -0.21
C ARG A 17 15.91 9.18 1.13
N LEU A 18 14.81 8.89 1.84
CA LEU A 18 14.50 9.48 3.14
C LEU A 18 15.07 8.66 4.31
N GLY A 19 15.60 7.47 4.03
CA GLY A 19 16.04 6.50 5.02
C GLY A 19 15.31 5.16 4.86
N ARG A 20 15.54 4.27 5.83
CA ARG A 20 14.91 2.96 5.90
C ARG A 20 13.52 3.07 6.51
N GLY A 21 12.52 2.47 5.87
CA GLY A 21 11.14 2.43 6.35
C GLY A 21 10.49 1.08 6.12
N ARG A 22 9.23 0.91 6.49
CA ARG A 22 8.43 -0.30 6.24
C ARG A 22 7.47 -0.09 5.10
N LEU A 23 7.44 -1.02 4.16
CA LEU A 23 6.49 -1.03 3.07
C LEU A 23 5.08 -1.31 3.61
N PHE A 24 4.15 -0.39 3.38
CA PHE A 24 2.77 -0.53 3.82
C PHE A 24 1.87 -1.03 2.70
N ARG A 25 1.88 -0.34 1.55
CA ARG A 25 1.09 -0.72 0.36
C ARG A 25 1.71 -0.16 -0.92
N ILE A 26 1.43 -0.82 -2.04
CA ILE A 26 1.73 -0.31 -3.38
C ILE A 26 0.41 -0.08 -4.12
N LEU A 27 0.26 1.11 -4.70
CA LEU A 27 -0.91 1.55 -5.46
C LEU A 27 -0.44 2.04 -6.84
N GLY A 28 -0.46 1.16 -7.83
CA GLY A 28 0.01 1.51 -9.19
C GLY A 28 1.48 1.93 -9.19
N ASP A 29 1.77 3.19 -9.52
CA ASP A 29 3.11 3.78 -9.55
C ASP A 29 3.56 4.41 -8.21
N ARG A 30 2.74 4.27 -7.16
CA ARG A 30 2.97 4.86 -5.85
C ARG A 30 3.18 3.80 -4.77
N VAL A 31 4.08 4.08 -3.84
CA VAL A 31 4.41 3.24 -2.70
C VAL A 31 4.17 4.04 -1.43
N HIS A 32 3.51 3.45 -0.46
CA HIS A 32 3.41 4.03 0.88
C HIS A 32 4.40 3.34 1.79
N VAL A 33 5.31 4.13 2.37
CA VAL A 33 6.34 3.68 3.31
C VAL A 33 6.09 4.33 4.66
N GLU A 34 6.04 3.53 5.71
CA GLU A 34 5.96 3.95 7.10
C GLU A 34 7.38 4.13 7.67
N PHE A 35 7.67 5.30 8.24
CA PHE A 35 8.94 5.54 8.95
C PHE A 35 8.72 5.52 10.46
N ASP A 36 9.77 5.28 11.25
CA ASP A 36 9.76 5.05 12.71
C ASP A 36 9.23 6.22 13.60
N TYR A 37 8.52 7.18 13.01
CA TYR A 37 7.86 8.31 13.68
C TYR A 37 6.41 8.53 13.20
N MET A 38 5.71 7.44 12.84
CA MET A 38 4.27 7.40 12.48
C MET A 38 3.85 8.15 11.20
N TYR A 39 4.78 8.62 10.38
CA TYR A 39 4.45 9.23 9.09
C TYR A 39 4.40 8.17 7.98
N LEU A 40 3.21 7.98 7.42
CA LEU A 40 3.02 7.26 6.18
C LEU A 40 3.35 8.21 5.02
N VAL A 41 4.42 7.92 4.29
CA VAL A 41 4.88 8.76 3.18
C VAL A 41 4.58 8.07 1.86
N GLU A 42 3.99 8.81 0.95
CA GLU A 42 3.80 8.38 -0.43
C GLU A 42 5.03 8.73 -1.27
N LEU A 43 5.66 7.72 -1.86
CA LEU A 43 6.82 7.82 -2.74
C LEU A 43 6.49 7.18 -4.09
N ARG A 44 7.28 7.49 -5.14
CA ARG A 44 7.18 6.74 -6.39
C ARG A 44 7.85 5.38 -6.23
N VAL A 45 7.33 4.37 -6.93
CA VAL A 45 7.96 3.04 -7.00
C VAL A 45 9.43 3.13 -7.42
N SER A 46 9.76 4.04 -8.33
CA SER A 46 11.14 4.28 -8.79
C SER A 46 12.09 4.83 -7.72
N ASP A 47 11.56 5.37 -6.62
CA ASP A 47 12.34 5.99 -5.54
C ASP A 47 12.55 5.05 -4.34
N VAL A 48 12.03 3.82 -4.41
CA VAL A 48 12.06 2.82 -3.34
C VAL A 48 12.74 1.57 -3.86
N ASP A 49 13.72 1.07 -3.11
CA ASP A 49 14.31 -0.23 -3.42
C ASP A 49 13.35 -1.35 -3.00
N LEU A 50 12.74 -1.98 -4.00
CA LEU A 50 11.84 -3.12 -3.83
C LEU A 50 12.52 -4.46 -4.17
N SER A 51 13.84 -4.46 -4.37
CA SER A 51 14.57 -5.68 -4.71
C SER A 51 14.43 -6.73 -3.59
N GLY A 52 14.03 -7.96 -3.97
CA GLY A 52 13.83 -9.05 -3.02
C GLY A 52 12.50 -9.04 -2.26
N ILE A 53 11.58 -8.12 -2.59
CA ILE A 53 10.23 -8.13 -2.02
C ILE A 53 9.30 -8.95 -2.91
N GLU A 54 8.90 -10.12 -2.41
CA GLU A 54 7.83 -10.90 -3.02
C GLU A 54 6.50 -10.15 -2.80
N THR A 55 6.01 -9.52 -3.87
CA THR A 55 4.72 -8.84 -3.87
C THR A 55 3.64 -9.83 -4.27
N GLU A 56 2.87 -10.32 -3.30
CA GLU A 56 1.66 -11.09 -3.59
C GLU A 56 0.58 -10.12 -4.11
N VAL A 57 0.28 -10.18 -5.40
CA VAL A 57 -0.76 -9.33 -6.00
C VAL A 57 -2.14 -9.85 -5.59
N SER A 58 -2.66 -9.31 -4.49
CA SER A 58 -4.07 -9.48 -4.13
C SER A 58 -4.93 -8.63 -5.05
N ASN A 59 -5.54 -9.22 -6.08
CA ASN A 59 -6.58 -8.54 -6.86
C ASN A 59 -7.82 -8.35 -5.98
N GLU A 60 -7.87 -7.25 -5.23
CA GLU A 60 -9.09 -6.82 -4.57
C GLU A 60 -10.09 -6.36 -5.65
N ARG A 61 -10.99 -7.27 -6.06
CA ARG A 61 -12.20 -6.86 -6.78
C ARG A 61 -13.04 -6.05 -5.80
N HIS A 62 -13.18 -4.76 -6.12
CA HIS A 62 -14.38 -3.95 -5.92
C HIS A 62 -15.22 -4.36 -4.69
N LEU A 63 -14.97 -3.77 -3.52
CA LEU A 63 -16.00 -3.64 -2.49
C LEU A 63 -17.03 -2.63 -3.01
N GLU A 64 -17.94 -3.15 -3.82
CA GLU A 64 -19.21 -2.52 -4.15
C GLU A 64 -19.83 -2.08 -2.82
N GLY A 65 -20.02 -0.78 -2.66
CA GLY A 65 -20.61 -0.22 -1.46
C GLY A 65 -21.96 -0.86 -1.22
N THR A 66 -22.07 -1.71 -0.21
CA THR A 66 -23.36 -1.96 0.41
C THR A 66 -23.68 -0.70 1.21
N THR A 67 -24.34 0.26 0.56
CA THR A 67 -25.21 1.22 1.23
C THR A 67 -26.22 0.38 2.01
N SER A 68 -25.91 0.13 3.29
CA SER A 68 -26.87 -0.40 4.23
C SER A 68 -27.94 0.66 4.40
N ASP A 69 -29.04 0.52 3.66
CA ASP A 69 -30.34 1.09 3.99
C ASP A 69 -30.68 0.69 5.43
N ARG A 70 -30.22 1.49 6.39
CA ARG A 70 -30.78 1.46 7.74
C ARG A 70 -32.16 2.08 7.62
N LYS A 71 -33.14 1.20 7.39
CA LYS A 71 -34.55 1.45 7.71
C LYS A 71 -34.61 2.17 9.06
N SER A 72 -35.18 3.37 9.01
CA SER A 72 -35.76 4.04 10.16
C SER A 72 -36.75 3.08 10.83
N CYS A 73 -36.55 2.81 12.11
CA CYS A 73 -37.62 2.40 13.02
C CYS A 73 -37.93 3.58 13.93
#